data_AF-A0A1Q5UMC9-F1
#
_entry.id   AF-A0A1Q5UMC9-F1
#
_cell.length_a   1.000
_cell.length_b   1.000
_cell.length_c   1.000
_cell.angle_alpha   90.00
_cell.angle_beta   90.00
_cell.angle_gamma   90.00
#
_symmetry.space_group_name_H-M   'P 1'
#
loop_
_entity.id
_entity.type
_entity.pdbx_description
1 polymer ?
#
loop_
_entity_poly.entity_id
_entity_poly.type
_entity_poly.pdbx_seq_one_letter_code
_entity_poly.pdbx_strand_id
1 'polypeptide(L)'
;MLFSNAAALTSALFSTIAFAAPAAEFGWKPLTATVQLANDQYGANANVIIPVDGVKRPVQELWGNTAVAHNGLVFASSAQLTAFQQTTVCTITEEKHHLDASLDAEITWVSLGKPIVDLCSAYIVCECEGMEDFF
;
A
#
# COMPACT_ATOMS: atom_id res chain seq x y z
N MET A 1 34.46 13.53 74.34
CA MET A 1 34.29 12.26 73.60
C MET A 1 33.27 12.54 72.51
N LEU A 2 33.64 13.18 71.39
CA LEU A 2 34.17 12.63 70.13
C LEU A 2 33.57 11.27 69.74
N PHE A 3 32.68 11.26 68.74
CA PHE A 3 32.59 10.22 67.70
C PHE A 3 32.03 10.85 66.41
N SER A 4 32.89 10.99 65.42
CA SER A 4 32.56 11.34 64.03
C SER A 4 31.91 10.16 63.33
N ASN A 5 30.98 10.41 62.40
CA ASN A 5 30.67 9.47 61.30
C ASN A 5 30.40 10.26 60.01
N ALA A 6 31.17 9.93 58.98
CA ALA A 6 31.16 10.54 57.67
C ALA A 6 30.17 9.83 56.73
N ALA A 7 29.59 10.58 55.80
CA ALA A 7 29.20 10.10 54.48
C ALA A 7 28.95 11.30 53.56
N ALA A 8 29.95 11.68 52.77
CA ALA A 8 29.78 12.60 51.65
C ALA A 8 29.36 11.79 50.42
N LEU A 9 28.11 11.93 49.98
CA LEU A 9 27.59 11.33 48.75
C LEU A 9 27.74 12.35 47.62
N THR A 10 28.84 12.28 46.87
CA THR A 10 29.03 13.09 45.66
C THR A 10 28.52 12.30 44.44
N SER A 11 27.29 12.59 44.02
CA SER A 11 26.72 12.05 42.79
C SER A 11 27.12 12.93 41.59
N ALA A 12 28.04 12.45 40.76
CA ALA A 12 28.36 13.09 39.48
C ALA A 12 27.37 12.59 38.41
N LEU A 13 26.45 13.45 37.97
CA LEU A 13 25.54 13.18 36.85
C LEU A 13 26.26 13.51 35.54
N PHE A 14 26.66 12.48 34.78
CA PHE A 14 27.06 12.67 33.39
C PHE A 14 25.81 12.68 32.51
N SER A 15 25.31 13.87 32.16
CA SER A 15 24.30 14.02 31.11
C SER A 15 24.95 13.92 29.74
N THR A 16 24.88 12.72 29.14
CA THR A 16 25.20 12.54 27.71
C THR A 16 24.08 13.13 26.87
N ILE A 17 24.35 14.24 26.20
CA ILE A 17 23.46 14.79 25.17
C ILE A 17 23.69 13.93 23.92
N ALA A 18 22.80 12.97 23.65
CA ALA A 18 22.76 12.28 22.38
C ALA A 18 22.18 13.24 21.33
N PHE A 19 23.02 13.79 20.46
CA PHE A 19 22.55 14.42 19.24
C PHE A 19 22.12 13.30 18.28
N ALA A 20 20.83 12.98 18.27
CA ALA A 20 20.24 12.22 17.19
C ALA A 20 20.34 13.09 15.92
N ALA A 21 21.35 12.85 15.09
CA ALA A 21 21.40 13.45 13.77
C ALA A 21 20.22 12.90 12.97
N PRO A 22 19.42 13.74 12.29
CA PRO A 22 18.53 13.22 11.27
C PRO A 22 19.40 12.54 10.23
N ALA A 23 19.21 11.23 10.03
CA ALA A 23 19.76 10.58 8.85
C ALA A 23 19.19 11.35 7.66
N ALA A 24 20.06 11.99 6.87
CA ALA A 24 19.67 12.49 5.58
C ALA A 24 19.33 11.26 4.73
N GLU A 25 18.09 10.81 4.80
CA GLU A 25 17.52 9.91 3.82
C GLU A 25 17.65 10.64 2.49
N PHE A 26 18.46 10.10 1.57
CA PHE A 26 18.47 10.53 0.18
C PHE A 26 17.04 10.32 -0.32
N GLY A 27 16.24 11.40 -0.28
CA GLY A 27 14.79 11.36 -0.12
C GLY A 27 14.04 11.02 -1.40
N TRP A 28 14.31 9.85 -1.98
CA TRP A 28 13.47 9.30 -3.03
C TRP A 28 12.34 8.51 -2.39
N LYS A 29 11.20 9.18 -2.19
CA LYS A 29 9.97 8.50 -1.80
C LYS A 29 9.56 7.60 -2.96
N PRO A 30 9.39 6.27 -2.75
CA PRO A 30 8.94 5.39 -3.81
C PRO A 30 7.57 5.87 -4.32
N LEU A 31 7.41 5.87 -5.63
CA LEU A 31 6.14 6.23 -6.26
C LEU A 31 5.09 5.18 -5.88
N THR A 32 3.92 5.62 -5.43
CA THR A 32 2.84 4.74 -4.99
C THR A 32 1.50 5.22 -5.53
N ALA A 33 0.65 4.27 -5.89
CA ALA A 33 -0.76 4.46 -6.19
C ALA A 33 -1.61 3.88 -5.05
N THR A 34 -2.77 4.47 -4.77
CA THR A 34 -3.77 3.87 -3.90
C THR A 34 -4.94 3.42 -4.74
N VAL A 35 -5.16 2.10 -4.76
CA VAL A 35 -6.26 1.47 -5.48
C VAL A 35 -7.30 1.01 -4.47
N GLN A 36 -8.54 1.40 -4.71
CA GLN A 36 -9.70 0.92 -4.01
C GLN A 36 -10.32 -0.23 -4.79
N LEU A 37 -10.66 -1.32 -4.10
CA LEU A 37 -11.64 -2.28 -4.59
C LEU A 37 -12.94 -2.10 -3.84
N ALA A 38 -14.06 -2.17 -4.56
CA ALA A 38 -15.39 -2.08 -4.00
C ALA A 38 -16.25 -3.27 -4.42
N ASN A 39 -17.12 -3.68 -3.51
CA ASN A 39 -18.16 -4.69 -3.69
C ASN A 39 -19.51 -4.06 -3.38
N ASP A 40 -20.21 -3.67 -4.44
CA ASP A 40 -21.48 -2.93 -4.32
C ASP A 40 -22.66 -3.82 -3.88
N GLN A 41 -22.52 -5.15 -3.90
CA GLN A 41 -23.58 -6.05 -3.41
C GLN A 41 -23.72 -5.97 -1.89
N TYR A 42 -22.61 -5.82 -1.19
CA TYR A 42 -22.57 -5.79 0.28
C TYR A 42 -22.11 -4.43 0.83
N GLY A 43 -21.76 -3.47 -0.03
CA GLY A 43 -21.27 -2.14 0.35
C GLY A 43 -19.85 -2.14 0.94
N ALA A 44 -19.08 -3.19 0.71
CA ALA A 44 -17.71 -3.31 1.22
C ALA A 44 -16.72 -2.63 0.27
N ASN A 45 -15.70 -1.96 0.81
CA ASN A 45 -14.60 -1.40 0.03
C ASN A 45 -13.31 -1.37 0.84
N ALA A 46 -12.17 -1.35 0.16
CA ALA A 46 -10.87 -1.24 0.81
C ALA A 46 -9.83 -0.61 -0.11
N ASN A 47 -9.07 0.34 0.44
CA ASN A 47 -7.93 0.98 -0.20
C ASN A 47 -6.63 0.22 0.12
N VAL A 48 -5.81 -0.02 -0.89
CA VAL A 48 -4.46 -0.57 -0.74
C VAL A 48 -3.46 0.31 -1.48
N ILE A 49 -2.31 0.54 -0.85
CA ILE A 49 -1.19 1.28 -1.43
C ILE A 49 -0.32 0.29 -2.20
N ILE A 50 -0.05 0.60 -3.46
CA ILE A 50 0.69 -0.24 -4.40
C ILE A 50 1.89 0.57 -4.93
N PRO A 51 3.11 0.03 -4.85
CA PRO A 51 4.26 0.63 -5.51
C PRO A 51 4.05 0.69 -7.04
N VAL A 52 4.42 1.82 -7.63
CA VAL A 52 4.37 2.04 -9.08
C VAL A 52 5.73 1.64 -9.66
N ASP A 53 5.98 0.35 -9.70
CA ASP A 53 7.29 -0.26 -10.03
C ASP A 53 7.20 -1.36 -11.11
N GLY A 54 6.04 -1.55 -11.73
CA GLY A 54 5.82 -2.58 -12.76
C GLY A 54 5.76 -4.00 -12.21
N VAL A 55 5.84 -4.21 -10.89
CA VAL A 55 5.84 -5.56 -10.31
C VAL A 55 4.42 -6.09 -10.21
N LYS A 56 4.20 -7.26 -10.82
CA LYS A 56 2.95 -8.03 -10.75
C LYS A 56 2.72 -8.58 -9.34
N ARG A 57 1.58 -8.25 -8.74
CA ARG A 57 1.20 -8.65 -7.37
C ARG A 57 -0.15 -9.35 -7.33
N PRO A 58 -0.30 -10.45 -6.57
CA PRO A 58 -1.60 -11.11 -6.43
C PRO A 58 -2.60 -10.20 -5.70
N VAL A 59 -3.80 -10.02 -6.27
CA VAL A 59 -4.88 -9.26 -5.61
C VAL A 59 -5.23 -9.86 -4.25
N GLN A 60 -5.22 -11.19 -4.18
CA GLN A 60 -5.51 -11.93 -2.96
C GLN A 60 -4.55 -11.61 -1.80
N GLU A 61 -3.26 -11.39 -2.09
CA GLU A 61 -2.27 -11.05 -1.07
C GLU A 61 -2.49 -9.63 -0.52
N LEU A 62 -2.86 -8.71 -1.41
CA LEU A 62 -3.05 -7.30 -1.11
C LEU A 62 -4.38 -7.01 -0.40
N TRP A 63 -5.48 -7.63 -0.83
CA TRP A 63 -6.84 -7.35 -0.32
C TRP A 63 -7.44 -8.47 0.53
N GLY A 64 -6.85 -9.67 0.59
CA GLY A 64 -7.43 -10.84 1.26
C GLY A 64 -7.71 -10.69 2.75
N ASN A 65 -7.12 -9.68 3.40
CA ASN A 65 -7.33 -9.36 4.82
C ASN A 65 -8.08 -8.04 5.05
N THR A 66 -8.81 -7.56 4.03
CA THR A 66 -9.55 -6.29 4.09
C THR A 66 -11.05 -6.52 4.07
N ALA A 67 -11.84 -5.44 4.21
CA ALA A 67 -13.30 -5.53 4.24
C ALA A 67 -13.93 -6.06 2.93
N VAL A 68 -13.24 -5.95 1.78
CA VAL A 68 -13.72 -6.48 0.50
C VAL A 68 -13.53 -8.00 0.39
N ALA A 69 -12.74 -8.61 1.30
CA ALA A 69 -12.55 -10.05 1.34
C ALA A 69 -13.62 -10.75 2.18
N HIS A 70 -14.07 -11.91 1.71
CA HIS A 70 -14.99 -12.79 2.41
C HIS A 70 -14.34 -14.18 2.56
N ASN A 71 -14.11 -14.62 3.80
CA ASN A 71 -13.34 -15.84 4.11
C ASN A 71 -11.95 -15.86 3.44
N GLY A 72 -11.30 -14.70 3.38
CA GLY A 72 -10.01 -14.52 2.72
C GLY A 72 -10.09 -14.29 1.22
N LEU A 73 -11.17 -14.68 0.54
CA LEU A 73 -11.35 -14.52 -0.92
C LEU A 73 -11.82 -13.12 -1.28
N VAL A 74 -11.21 -12.50 -2.28
CA VAL A 74 -11.54 -11.14 -2.72
C VAL A 74 -12.60 -11.17 -3.81
N PHE A 75 -13.70 -10.48 -3.57
CA PHE A 75 -14.83 -10.34 -4.50
C PHE A 75 -15.13 -8.87 -4.72
N ALA A 76 -15.03 -8.37 -5.95
CA ALA A 76 -15.22 -6.95 -6.25
C ALA A 76 -16.08 -6.72 -7.50
N SER A 77 -16.82 -5.60 -7.52
CA SER A 77 -17.60 -5.11 -8.66
C SER A 77 -16.86 -3.99 -9.41
N SER A 78 -16.02 -3.22 -8.72
CA SER A 78 -15.28 -2.10 -9.32
C SER A 78 -13.93 -1.86 -8.67
N ALA A 79 -13.09 -1.12 -9.39
CA ALA A 79 -11.81 -0.61 -8.92
C ALA A 79 -11.72 0.90 -9.15
N GLN A 80 -10.99 1.60 -8.27
CA GLN A 80 -10.81 3.05 -8.36
C GLN A 80 -9.40 3.48 -7.93
N LEU A 81 -8.80 4.43 -8.65
CA LEU A 81 -7.63 5.16 -8.21
C LEU A 81 -8.04 6.32 -7.29
N THR A 82 -7.54 6.30 -6.04
CA THR A 82 -7.91 7.28 -5.01
C THR A 82 -6.77 8.20 -4.60
N ALA A 83 -5.52 7.80 -4.84
CA ALA A 83 -4.35 8.66 -4.74
C ALA A 83 -3.27 8.18 -5.72
N PHE A 84 -2.83 9.04 -6.64
CA PHE A 84 -1.97 8.66 -7.76
C PHE A 84 -1.26 9.90 -8.32
N GLN A 85 -0.28 9.69 -9.22
CA GLN A 85 0.31 10.75 -10.03
C GLN A 85 -0.24 10.71 -11.46
N GLN A 86 -0.09 11.80 -12.22
CA GLN A 86 -0.65 11.86 -13.58
C GLN A 86 -0.14 10.75 -14.51
N THR A 87 1.08 10.28 -14.31
CA THR A 87 1.67 9.20 -15.11
C THR A 87 1.37 7.81 -14.57
N THR A 88 0.51 7.65 -13.56
CA THR A 88 0.25 6.33 -12.97
C THR A 88 -0.74 5.54 -13.82
N VAL A 89 -0.36 4.33 -14.20
CA VAL A 89 -1.24 3.33 -14.82
C VAL A 89 -1.27 2.11 -13.90
N CYS A 90 -2.46 1.57 -13.64
CA CYS A 90 -2.65 0.33 -12.89
C CYS A 90 -3.57 -0.62 -13.65
N THR A 91 -3.09 -1.83 -13.91
CA THR A 91 -3.84 -2.85 -14.66
C THR A 91 -4.14 -4.04 -13.78
N ILE A 92 -5.41 -4.43 -13.72
CA ILE A 92 -5.91 -5.64 -13.06
C ILE A 92 -6.21 -6.68 -14.13
N THR A 93 -5.53 -7.83 -14.06
CA THR A 93 -5.66 -8.91 -15.05
C THR A 93 -6.05 -10.23 -14.39
N GLU A 94 -6.91 -10.99 -15.08
CA GLU A 94 -7.22 -12.37 -14.73
C GLU A 94 -7.54 -13.20 -15.98
N GLU A 95 -6.84 -14.33 -16.14
CA GLU A 95 -6.96 -15.16 -17.34
C GLU A 95 -8.27 -15.94 -17.43
N LYS A 96 -8.77 -16.44 -16.28
CA LYS A 96 -9.89 -17.40 -16.23
C LYS A 96 -11.21 -16.80 -16.71
N HIS A 97 -11.48 -15.55 -16.35
CA HIS A 97 -12.69 -14.82 -16.71
C HIS A 97 -12.44 -13.71 -17.74
N HIS A 98 -11.26 -13.68 -18.35
CA HIS A 98 -10.84 -12.66 -19.32
C HIS A 98 -11.00 -11.23 -18.77
N LEU A 99 -10.61 -11.01 -17.52
CA LEU A 99 -10.59 -9.70 -16.92
C LEU A 99 -9.32 -8.97 -17.36
N ASP A 100 -9.51 -7.80 -17.96
CA ASP A 100 -8.46 -6.85 -18.26
C ASP A 100 -9.01 -5.44 -18.01
N ALA A 101 -8.60 -4.84 -16.91
CA ALA A 101 -9.13 -3.57 -16.43
C ALA A 101 -7.97 -2.62 -16.12
N SER A 102 -7.87 -1.53 -16.88
CA SER A 102 -6.85 -0.50 -16.69
C SER A 102 -7.42 0.75 -16.04
N LEU A 103 -6.66 1.33 -15.14
CA LEU A 103 -6.94 2.59 -14.46
C LEU A 103 -5.76 3.54 -14.66
N ASP A 104 -6.06 4.79 -14.97
CA ASP A 104 -5.05 5.85 -15.11
C ASP A 104 -5.61 7.20 -14.63
N ALA A 105 -4.89 8.29 -14.93
CA ALA A 105 -5.31 9.63 -14.53
C ALA A 105 -6.57 10.15 -15.25
N GLU A 106 -6.92 9.60 -16.41
CA GLU A 106 -8.13 9.91 -17.16
C GLU A 106 -9.28 8.96 -16.77
N ILE A 107 -8.99 7.67 -16.66
CA ILE A 107 -9.91 6.59 -16.29
C ILE A 107 -9.59 6.16 -14.86
N THR A 108 -10.07 6.95 -13.90
CA THR A 108 -9.80 6.70 -12.47
C THR A 108 -10.72 5.65 -11.84
N TRP A 109 -11.74 5.17 -12.55
CA TRP A 109 -12.68 4.17 -12.07
C TRP A 109 -13.07 3.22 -13.20
N VAL A 110 -13.16 1.92 -12.89
CA VAL A 110 -13.62 0.89 -13.83
C VAL A 110 -14.54 -0.11 -13.16
N SER A 111 -15.52 -0.60 -13.93
CA SER A 111 -16.30 -1.78 -13.58
C SER A 111 -15.50 -3.03 -13.91
N LEU A 112 -15.40 -3.96 -12.96
CA LEU A 112 -14.72 -5.25 -13.18
C LEU A 112 -15.66 -6.29 -13.79
N GLY A 113 -16.97 -6.14 -13.61
CA GLY A 113 -17.98 -7.04 -14.15
C GLY A 113 -19.31 -6.93 -13.39
N LYS A 114 -20.35 -7.64 -13.84
CA LYS A 114 -21.67 -7.65 -13.18
C LYS A 114 -22.07 -9.04 -12.70
N PRO A 115 -22.57 -9.19 -11.45
CA PRO A 115 -22.64 -8.18 -10.39
C PRO A 115 -21.33 -8.05 -9.58
N ILE A 116 -20.52 -9.11 -9.50
CA ILE A 116 -19.24 -9.25 -8.78
C ILE A 116 -18.35 -10.21 -9.55
N VAL A 117 -17.04 -9.99 -9.48
CA VAL A 117 -16.00 -10.89 -10.00
C VAL A 117 -15.22 -11.48 -8.84
N ASP A 118 -14.92 -12.78 -8.93
CA ASP A 118 -13.95 -13.47 -8.06
C ASP A 118 -12.54 -13.11 -8.54
N LEU A 119 -11.74 -12.50 -7.67
CA LEU A 119 -10.39 -12.04 -7.99
C LEU A 119 -9.30 -12.97 -7.42
N CYS A 120 -9.65 -14.21 -7.04
CA CYS A 120 -8.71 -15.16 -6.43
C CYS A 120 -7.47 -15.43 -7.30
N SER A 121 -7.59 -15.41 -8.63
CA SER A 121 -6.48 -15.58 -9.58
C SER A 121 -6.01 -14.27 -10.23
N ALA A 122 -6.54 -13.13 -9.78
CA ALA A 122 -6.23 -11.84 -10.38
C ALA A 122 -4.91 -11.27 -9.87
N TYR A 123 -4.26 -10.49 -10.72
CA TYR A 123 -3.07 -9.74 -10.38
C TYR A 123 -3.28 -8.27 -10.68
N ILE A 124 -2.53 -7.43 -9.97
CA ILE A 124 -2.40 -6.01 -10.27
C ILE A 124 -0.94 -5.65 -10.55
N VAL A 125 -0.74 -4.81 -11.54
CA VAL A 125 0.52 -4.14 -11.85
C VAL A 125 0.24 -2.64 -11.81
N CYS A 126 1.11 -1.85 -11.20
CA CYS A 126 1.08 -0.40 -11.31
C CYS A 126 2.44 0.10 -11.79
N GLU A 127 2.43 1.02 -12.74
CA GLU A 127 3.62 1.53 -13.41
C GLU A 127 3.46 2.96 -13.92
N CYS A 128 4.56 3.53 -14.39
CA CYS A 128 4.55 4.82 -15.06
C CYS A 128 4.15 4.64 -16.53
N GLU A 129 3.25 5.50 -17.02
CA GLU A 129 2.90 5.62 -18.43
C GLU A 129 4.16 5.73 -19.29
N GLY A 130 4.23 4.95 -20.37
CA GLY A 130 5.39 4.85 -21.25
C GLY A 130 6.51 3.91 -20.79
N MET A 131 6.31 3.15 -19.70
CA MET A 131 7.20 2.02 -19.33
C MET A 131 6.80 0.70 -20.01
N GLU A 132 5.66 0.66 -20.70
CA GLU A 132 5.11 -0.52 -21.39
C GLU A 132 6.02 -1.06 -22.53
N ASP A 133 6.93 -0.24 -23.06
CA ASP A 133 7.80 -0.58 -24.21
C ASP A 133 9.12 -1.29 -23.84
N PHE A 134 9.38 -1.57 -22.56
CA PHE A 134 10.68 -2.07 -22.09
C PHE A 134 10.73 -3.55 -21.69
N PHE A 135 9.64 -4.31 -21.86
CA PHE A 135 9.55 -5.74 -21.49
C PHE A 135 9.25 -6.66 -22.67
#